data_AF-A0A7V9FIK9-F1
#
_entry.id   AF-A0A7V9FIK9-F1
#
_cell.length_a   1.000
_cell.length_b   1.000
_cell.length_c   1.000
_cell.angle_alpha   90.00
_cell.angle_beta   90.00
_cell.angle_gamma   90.00
#
_symmetry.space_group_name_H-M   'P 1'
#
loop_
_entity.id
_entity.type
_entity.pdbx_description
1 polymer ?
#
loop_
_entity_poly.entity_id
_entity_poly.type
_entity_poly.pdbx_seq_one_letter_code
_entity_poly.pdbx_strand_id
1 'polypeptide(L)'
;YSGASLGLHPLSPTEFRLADFEARLRVLPGKPGAPRRIQLLGFGSGEHTLEEIAQARLTPAALAEFAGEYFSPELQSTYRIVLERSALVLRARNLPPTALEPTIRDEFEYPTYGLTLRFSRRAGRVNGFNLIAGRSQGLLFERRGSGSRR
;
A
#
# COMPACT_ATOMS: atom_id res chain seq x y z
N TYR A 1 7.08 1.27 3.10
CA TYR A 1 6.97 2.58 3.77
C TYR A 1 5.64 2.55 4.51
N SER A 2 5.66 2.65 5.84
CA SER A 2 4.53 3.18 6.61
C SER A 2 4.22 4.56 6.02
N GLY A 3 2.95 4.97 5.93
CA GLY A 3 2.63 6.36 5.57
C GLY A 3 3.45 7.34 6.42
N ALA A 4 4.56 7.85 5.87
CA ALA A 4 5.45 8.74 6.60
C ALA A 4 4.74 10.09 6.66
N SER A 5 4.36 10.50 7.88
CA SER A 5 3.83 11.85 8.09
C SER A 5 4.98 12.82 7.91
N LEU A 6 4.90 13.62 6.84
CA LEU A 6 5.88 14.67 6.53
C LEU A 6 5.37 15.99 7.08
N GLY A 7 6.15 16.64 7.93
CA GLY A 7 5.82 18.00 8.34
C GLY A 7 5.88 18.94 7.13
N LEU A 8 4.84 19.75 6.92
CA LEU A 8 4.81 20.77 5.87
C LEU A 8 4.76 22.16 6.49
N HIS A 9 5.79 22.97 6.22
CA HIS A 9 5.79 24.39 6.56
C HIS A 9 5.38 25.21 5.34
N PRO A 10 4.30 26.01 5.40
CA PRO A 10 3.86 26.80 4.26
C PRO A 10 4.90 27.89 3.94
N LEU A 11 5.27 28.01 2.66
CA LEU A 11 6.02 29.13 2.11
C LEU A 11 5.10 30.05 1.31
N SER A 12 4.10 29.48 0.64
CA SER A 12 3.03 30.17 -0.09
C SER A 12 1.79 29.26 -0.16
N PRO A 13 0.67 29.70 -0.77
CA PRO A 13 -0.51 28.84 -0.97
C PRO A 13 -0.24 27.55 -1.77
N THR A 14 0.83 27.51 -2.55
CA THR A 14 1.17 26.36 -3.41
C THR A 14 2.60 25.86 -3.20
N GLU A 15 3.36 26.40 -2.26
CA GLU A 15 4.75 25.98 -1.99
C GLU A 15 4.96 25.75 -0.50
N PHE A 16 5.60 24.63 -0.18
CA PHE A 16 5.83 24.16 1.18
C PHE A 16 7.28 23.69 1.32
N ARG A 17 7.86 23.90 2.50
CA ARG A 17 9.11 23.26 2.90
C ARG A 17 8.78 21.98 3.66
N LEU A 18 9.49 20.90 3.35
CA LEU A 18 9.40 19.66 4.12
C LEU A 18 10.21 19.85 5.41
N ALA A 19 9.61 19.58 6.57
CA ALA A 19 10.24 19.85 7.86
C ALA A 19 11.51 19.01 8.08
N ASP A 20 11.46 17.76 7.64
CA ASP A 20 12.50 16.76 7.91
C ASP A 20 13.54 16.63 6.79
N PHE A 21 13.39 17.42 5.71
CA PHE A 21 14.23 17.33 4.51
C PHE A 21 14.57 18.72 3.99
N GLU A 22 15.77 18.92 3.44
CA GLU A 22 16.12 20.11 2.64
C GLU A 22 15.45 20.07 1.25
N ALA A 23 14.13 19.91 1.26
CA ALA A 23 13.32 19.73 0.07
C ALA A 23 12.10 20.65 0.12
N ARG A 24 11.61 20.99 -1.07
CA ARG A 24 10.40 21.79 -1.27
C ARG A 24 9.36 20.99 -2.03
N LEU A 25 8.12 21.15 -1.62
CA LEU A 25 6.95 20.65 -2.32
C LEU A 25 6.24 21.83 -2.96
N ARG A 26 6.02 21.76 -4.27
CA ARG A 26 5.20 22.72 -5.01
C ARG A 26 3.96 22.01 -5.56
N VAL A 27 2.79 22.50 -5.22
CA VAL A 27 1.52 22.08 -5.80
C VAL A 27 1.37 22.77 -7.15
N LEU A 28 1.26 21.99 -8.21
CA LEU A 28 1.11 22.53 -9.56
C LEU A 28 -0.37 22.81 -9.86
N PRO A 29 -0.71 23.93 -10.51
CA PRO A 29 -2.08 24.22 -10.91
C PRO A 29 -2.60 23.12 -11.86
N GLY A 30 -3.76 22.57 -11.53
CA GLY A 30 -4.47 21.57 -12.32
C GLY A 30 -5.60 22.19 -13.13
N LYS A 31 -5.93 21.58 -14.27
CA LYS A 31 -7.19 21.84 -14.96
C LYS A 31 -8.31 21.05 -14.27
N PRO A 32 -9.56 21.54 -14.22
CA PRO A 32 -10.68 20.73 -13.76
C PRO A 32 -10.74 19.38 -14.49
N GLY A 33 -10.79 18.27 -13.75
CA GLY A 33 -10.81 16.91 -14.30
C GLY A 33 -9.44 16.29 -14.64
N ALA A 34 -8.33 17.03 -14.50
CA ALA A 34 -6.98 16.47 -14.59
C ALA A 34 -6.47 16.02 -13.21
N PRO A 35 -5.64 14.97 -13.12
CA PRO A 35 -5.04 14.56 -11.86
C PRO A 35 -4.19 15.70 -11.27
N ARG A 36 -4.26 15.88 -9.94
CA ARG A 36 -3.40 16.86 -9.26
C ARG A 36 -1.95 16.44 -9.39
N ARG A 37 -1.04 17.41 -9.43
CA ARG A 37 0.39 17.15 -9.53
C ARG A 37 1.13 17.92 -8.46
N ILE A 38 2.15 17.29 -7.90
CA ILE A 38 3.10 17.93 -7.01
C ILE A 38 4.50 17.77 -7.57
N GLN A 39 5.33 18.76 -7.32
CA GLN A 39 6.73 18.76 -7.69
C GLN A 39 7.56 18.78 -6.41
N LEU A 40 8.47 17.83 -6.28
CA LEU A 40 9.43 17.74 -5.19
C LEU A 40 10.79 18.20 -5.71
N LEU A 41 11.31 19.28 -5.11
CA LEU A 41 12.64 19.82 -5.41
C LEU A 41 13.58 19.50 -4.25
N GLY A 42 14.76 18.95 -4.54
CA GLY A 42 15.77 18.63 -3.51
C GLY A 42 15.51 17.35 -2.72
N PHE A 43 14.55 16.51 -3.15
CA PHE A 43 14.30 15.21 -2.54
C PHE A 43 15.13 14.14 -3.24
N GLY A 44 16.34 13.85 -2.73
CA GLY A 44 17.33 13.02 -3.42
C GLY A 44 18.08 13.80 -4.51
N SER A 45 18.49 13.15 -5.60
CA SER A 45 19.17 13.81 -6.72
C SER A 45 18.17 14.29 -7.77
N GLY A 46 17.54 15.45 -7.55
CA GLY A 46 16.84 16.18 -8.61
C GLY A 46 15.42 16.62 -8.30
N GLU A 47 14.68 16.87 -9.38
CA GLU A 47 13.30 17.32 -9.39
C GLU A 47 12.38 16.16 -9.77
N HIS A 48 11.39 15.86 -8.94
CA HIS A 48 10.46 14.77 -9.15
C HIS A 48 9.04 15.31 -9.29
N THR A 49 8.37 14.98 -10.39
CA THR A 49 6.94 15.25 -10.54
C THR A 49 6.15 14.00 -10.17
N LEU A 50 5.25 14.14 -9.21
CA LEU A 50 4.33 13.09 -8.80
C LEU A 50 2.94 13.48 -9.27
N GLU A 51 2.24 12.51 -9.87
CA GLU A 51 0.84 12.68 -10.27
C GLU A 51 -0.06 11.96 -9.27
N GLU A 52 -1.20 12.58 -8.97
CA GLU A 52 -2.24 11.97 -8.18
C GLU A 52 -2.74 10.71 -8.87
N ILE A 53 -2.76 9.63 -8.10
CA ILE A 53 -3.35 8.37 -8.50
C ILE A 53 -4.69 8.20 -7.81
N ALA A 54 -5.69 7.69 -8.54
CA ALA A 54 -6.98 7.40 -7.95
C ALA A 54 -6.82 6.30 -6.89
N GLN A 55 -7.21 6.60 -5.65
CA GLN A 55 -7.34 5.58 -4.61
C GLN A 55 -8.33 4.51 -5.09
N ALA A 56 -7.93 3.25 -5.01
CA ALA A 56 -8.75 2.16 -5.49
C ALA A 56 -9.97 1.97 -4.57
N ARG A 57 -11.15 2.46 -4.98
CA ARG A 57 -12.44 2.05 -4.39
C ARG A 57 -12.82 0.68 -4.92
N LEU A 58 -12.26 -0.37 -4.34
CA LEU A 58 -12.56 -1.75 -4.72
C LEU A 58 -13.97 -2.13 -4.25
N THR A 59 -14.76 -2.73 -5.15
CA THR A 59 -16.05 -3.33 -4.79
C THR A 59 -15.84 -4.55 -3.90
N PRO A 60 -16.83 -4.98 -3.09
CA PRO A 60 -16.71 -6.20 -2.29
C PRO A 60 -16.36 -7.44 -3.11
N ALA A 61 -16.89 -7.56 -4.33
CA ALA A 61 -16.56 -8.65 -5.26
C ALA A 61 -15.09 -8.63 -5.70
N ALA A 62 -14.51 -7.44 -5.91
CA ALA A 62 -13.09 -7.29 -6.21
C ALA A 62 -12.21 -7.59 -5.00
N LEU A 63 -12.64 -7.22 -3.79
CA LEU A 63 -11.93 -7.54 -2.55
C LEU A 63 -11.89 -9.04 -2.27
N ALA A 64 -12.95 -9.78 -2.60
CA ALA A 64 -13.03 -11.22 -2.37
C ALA A 64 -11.90 -12.01 -3.06
N GLU A 65 -11.32 -11.51 -4.15
CA GLU A 65 -10.21 -12.17 -4.85
C GLU A 65 -8.93 -12.28 -3.97
N PHE A 66 -8.71 -11.30 -3.10
CA PHE A 66 -7.56 -11.27 -2.21
C PHE A 66 -7.75 -12.12 -0.95
N ALA A 67 -8.98 -12.56 -0.66
CA ALA A 67 -9.25 -13.44 0.47
C ALA A 67 -8.64 -14.84 0.25
N GLY A 68 -8.04 -15.39 1.30
CA GLY A 68 -7.37 -16.69 1.25
C GLY A 68 -6.36 -16.90 2.37
N GLU A 69 -5.70 -18.05 2.31
CA GLU A 69 -4.56 -18.38 3.17
C GLU A 69 -3.27 -18.23 2.38
N TYR A 70 -2.27 -17.62 3.00
CA TYR A 70 -1.00 -17.32 2.40
C TYR A 70 0.13 -17.81 3.29
N PHE A 71 1.08 -18.55 2.74
CA PHE A 71 2.18 -19.14 3.48
C PHE A 71 3.50 -18.47 3.11
N SER A 72 4.30 -18.12 4.11
CA SER A 72 5.68 -17.69 3.90
C SER A 72 6.63 -18.82 4.30
N PRO A 73 7.43 -19.36 3.36
CA PRO A 73 8.48 -20.33 3.67
C PRO A 73 9.55 -19.76 4.60
N GLU A 74 9.84 -18.47 4.48
CA GLU A 74 10.85 -17.76 5.27
C GLU A 74 10.43 -17.61 6.74
N LEU A 75 9.17 -17.20 6.98
CA LEU A 75 8.64 -17.11 8.34
C LEU A 75 8.09 -18.43 8.90
N GLN A 76 8.00 -19.46 8.05
CA GLN A 76 7.31 -20.71 8.33
C GLN A 76 5.91 -20.49 8.96
N SER A 77 5.19 -19.48 8.49
CA SER A 77 3.93 -19.02 9.07
C SER A 77 2.87 -18.78 8.00
N THR A 78 1.60 -18.98 8.39
CA THR A 78 0.44 -18.77 7.53
C THR A 78 -0.33 -17.53 7.97
N TYR A 79 -0.55 -16.62 7.04
CA TYR A 79 -1.38 -15.43 7.20
C TYR A 79 -2.70 -15.66 6.49
N ARG A 80 -3.80 -15.29 7.14
CA ARG A 80 -5.14 -15.46 6.60
C ARG A 80 -5.75 -14.09 6.35
N ILE A 81 -6.21 -13.86 5.13
CA ILE A 81 -6.91 -12.64 4.74
C ILE A 81 -8.37 -13.02 4.52
N VAL A 82 -9.26 -12.35 5.24
CA VAL A 82 -10.71 -12.61 5.19
C VAL A 82 -11.46 -11.33 4.82
N LEU A 83 -12.52 -11.46 4.02
CA LEU A 83 -13.42 -10.36 3.74
C LEU A 83 -14.47 -10.30 4.86
N GLU A 84 -14.44 -9.23 5.65
CA GLU A 84 -15.42 -8.97 6.69
C GLU A 84 -16.19 -7.70 6.36
N ARG A 85 -17.50 -7.82 6.19
CA ARG A 85 -18.40 -6.74 5.75
C ARG A 85 -17.97 -6.18 4.40
N SER A 86 -17.10 -5.17 4.39
CA SER A 86 -16.63 -4.44 3.21
C SER A 86 -15.13 -4.17 3.26
N ALA A 87 -14.38 -4.84 4.12
CA ALA A 87 -12.93 -4.67 4.27
C ALA A 87 -12.23 -6.03 4.33
N LEU A 88 -10.99 -6.05 3.82
CA LEU A 88 -10.11 -7.19 4.04
C LEU A 88 -9.50 -7.07 5.43
N VAL A 89 -9.54 -8.14 6.20
CA VAL A 89 -8.92 -8.22 7.53
C VAL A 89 -7.78 -9.21 7.47
N LEU A 90 -6.58 -8.77 7.83
CA LEU A 90 -5.43 -9.65 8.01
C LEU A 90 -5.49 -10.27 9.40
N ARG A 91 -5.47 -11.60 9.44
CA ARG A 91 -5.35 -12.40 10.66
C ARG A 91 -4.06 -13.22 10.59
N ALA A 92 -3.15 -12.96 11.51
CA ALA A 92 -1.91 -13.70 11.68
C ALA A 92 -1.68 -13.99 13.16
N ARG A 93 -0.95 -15.06 13.47
CA ARG A 93 -0.68 -15.43 14.88
C ARG A 93 0.15 -14.35 15.61
N ASN A 94 1.01 -13.66 14.89
CA ASN A 94 1.97 -12.69 15.39
C ASN A 94 1.53 -11.22 15.17
N LEU A 95 0.33 -10.97 14.62
CA LEU A 95 -0.18 -9.63 14.37
C LEU A 95 -1.62 -9.51 14.87
N PRO A 96 -2.02 -8.37 15.48
CA PRO A 96 -3.41 -8.16 15.83
C PRO A 96 -4.28 -8.12 14.56
N PRO A 97 -5.51 -8.68 14.59
CA PRO A 97 -6.44 -8.56 13.48
C PRO A 97 -6.68 -7.10 13.12
N THR A 98 -6.39 -6.71 11.88
CA THR A 98 -6.50 -5.31 11.42
C THR A 98 -7.14 -5.27 10.04
N ALA A 99 -8.05 -4.31 9.84
CA ALA A 99 -8.60 -4.00 8.54
C ALA A 99 -7.53 -3.36 7.65
N LEU A 100 -7.38 -3.89 6.44
CA LEU A 100 -6.46 -3.40 5.44
C LEU A 100 -7.08 -2.24 4.66
N GLU A 101 -6.26 -1.23 4.39
CA GLU A 101 -6.68 -0.04 3.65
C GLU A 101 -6.17 -0.13 2.21
N PRO A 102 -7.04 -0.09 1.19
CA PRO A 102 -6.59 -0.12 -0.20
C PRO A 102 -5.86 1.17 -0.56
N THR A 103 -4.68 1.07 -1.15
CA THR A 103 -3.91 2.23 -1.62
C THR A 103 -4.09 2.38 -3.14
N ILE A 104 -3.52 1.44 -3.89
CA ILE A 104 -3.62 1.32 -5.35
C ILE A 104 -4.08 -0.09 -5.72
N ARG A 105 -4.22 -0.35 -7.02
CA ARG A 105 -4.55 -1.71 -7.49
C ARG A 105 -3.52 -2.72 -6.96
N ASP A 106 -4.02 -3.78 -6.35
CA ASP A 106 -3.22 -4.89 -5.78
C ASP A 106 -2.29 -4.49 -4.63
N GLU A 107 -2.51 -3.33 -3.98
CA GLU A 107 -1.72 -2.89 -2.84
C GLU A 107 -2.63 -2.42 -1.69
N PHE A 108 -2.26 -2.84 -0.48
CA PHE A 108 -2.97 -2.52 0.74
C PHE A 108 -2.00 -2.13 1.85
N GLU A 109 -2.40 -1.18 2.68
CA GLU A 109 -1.71 -0.83 3.91
C GLU A 109 -2.31 -1.60 5.09
N TYR A 110 -1.43 -2.09 5.96
CA TYR A 110 -1.74 -2.58 7.29
C TYR A 110 -1.39 -1.45 8.26
N PRO A 111 -2.38 -0.64 8.70
CA PRO A 111 -2.12 0.63 9.36
C PRO A 111 -1.47 0.48 10.73
N THR A 112 -1.81 -0.57 11.49
CA THR A 112 -1.33 -0.77 12.87
C THR A 112 0.20 -0.82 13.00
N TYR A 113 0.91 -1.28 11.96
CA TYR A 113 2.38 -1.30 11.93
C TYR A 113 2.98 -0.62 10.69
N GLY A 114 2.16 0.07 9.89
CA GLY A 114 2.58 0.70 8.64
C GLY A 114 3.29 -0.27 7.68
N LEU A 115 2.73 -1.48 7.54
CA LEU A 115 3.23 -2.49 6.60
C LEU A 115 2.47 -2.39 5.29
N THR A 116 3.14 -2.63 4.17
CA THR A 116 2.50 -2.67 2.85
C THR A 116 2.38 -4.12 2.39
N LEU A 117 1.18 -4.55 2.01
CA LEU A 117 0.94 -5.81 1.32
C LEU A 117 0.81 -5.51 -0.17
N ARG A 118 1.81 -5.93 -0.96
CA ARG A 118 1.78 -5.82 -2.42
C ARG A 118 1.49 -7.18 -3.04
N PHE A 119 0.28 -7.35 -3.55
CA PHE A 119 -0.16 -8.60 -4.17
C PHE A 119 0.45 -8.79 -5.56
N SER A 120 0.72 -10.04 -5.87
CA SER A 120 1.14 -10.49 -7.21
C SER A 120 0.06 -11.35 -7.83
N ARG A 121 0.03 -11.35 -9.17
CA ARG A 121 -0.93 -12.10 -9.97
C ARG A 121 -0.20 -13.02 -10.94
N ARG A 122 -0.74 -14.23 -11.15
CA ARG A 122 -0.32 -15.17 -12.19
C ARG A 122 -1.55 -15.58 -13.01
N ALA A 123 -1.45 -15.42 -14.33
CA ALA A 123 -2.57 -15.65 -15.25
C ALA A 123 -3.87 -14.93 -14.81
N GLY A 124 -3.73 -13.67 -14.39
CA GLY A 124 -4.84 -12.81 -13.96
C GLY A 124 -5.34 -13.04 -12.52
N ARG A 125 -4.93 -14.12 -11.85
CA ARG A 125 -5.38 -14.44 -10.48
C ARG A 125 -4.33 -14.10 -9.43
N VAL A 126 -4.77 -13.59 -8.28
CA VAL A 126 -3.90 -13.40 -7.10
C VAL A 126 -3.21 -14.73 -6.74
N ASN A 127 -1.88 -14.73 -6.71
CA ASN A 127 -1.08 -15.92 -6.38
C ASN A 127 -0.17 -15.72 -5.15
N GLY A 128 -0.08 -14.52 -4.60
CA GLY A 128 0.72 -14.22 -3.42
C GLY A 128 0.76 -12.73 -3.11
N PHE A 129 1.56 -12.36 -2.12
CA PHE A 129 1.92 -10.97 -1.83
C PHE A 129 3.33 -10.87 -1.22
N ASN A 130 3.93 -9.70 -1.34
CA ASN A 130 5.10 -9.31 -0.56
C ASN A 130 4.66 -8.40 0.60
N LEU A 131 5.10 -8.74 1.81
CA LEU A 131 4.92 -7.92 3.01
C LEU A 131 6.13 -7.02 3.20
N ILE A 132 5.96 -5.73 3.00
CA ILE A 132 7.04 -4.75 2.95
C ILE A 132 6.98 -3.87 4.20
N ALA A 133 8.12 -3.78 4.90
CA ALA A 133 8.33 -2.85 6.00
C ALA A 133 9.36 -1.80 5.57
N GLY A 134 8.95 -0.55 5.41
CA GLY A 134 9.89 0.52 4.99
C GLY A 134 10.54 0.27 3.62
N ARG A 135 11.88 0.16 3.59
CA ARG A 135 12.74 -0.06 2.40
C ARG A 135 13.28 -1.50 2.30
N SER A 136 12.74 -2.45 3.08
CA SER A 136 13.19 -3.84 3.03
C SER A 136 12.83 -4.50 1.69
N GLN A 137 13.51 -5.61 1.37
CA GLN A 137 13.20 -6.44 0.19
C GLN A 137 11.80 -7.08 0.26
N GLY A 138 11.14 -7.03 1.43
CA GLY A 138 9.83 -7.63 1.68
C GLY A 138 9.90 -9.12 1.96
N LEU A 139 8.87 -9.67 2.60
CA LEU A 139 8.71 -11.10 2.87
C LEU A 139 7.67 -11.68 1.92
N LEU A 140 8.04 -12.77 1.22
CA LEU A 140 7.13 -13.41 0.26
C LEU A 140 6.13 -14.31 0.99
N PHE A 141 4.88 -14.18 0.56
CA PHE A 141 3.76 -15.02 0.95
C PHE A 141 3.08 -15.58 -0.29
N GLU A 142 3.01 -16.91 -0.40
CA GLU A 142 2.38 -17.61 -1.51
C GLU A 142 0.95 -17.99 -1.17
N ARG A 143 0.01 -17.76 -2.08
CA ARG A 143 -1.38 -18.17 -1.89
C ARG A 143 -1.43 -19.69 -1.85
N ARG A 144 -1.90 -20.24 -0.73
CA ARG A 144 -2.20 -21.67 -0.66
C ARG A 144 -3.35 -21.94 -1.61
N GLY A 145 -3.16 -22.90 -2.51
CA GLY A 145 -4.26 -23.45 -3.27
C GLY A 145 -5.36 -23.89 -2.31
N SER A 146 -6.62 -23.77 -2.71
CA SER A 146 -7.73 -24.45 -2.05
C SER A 146 -7.54 -25.97 -2.22
N GLY A 147 -6.57 -26.52 -1.51
CA GLY A 147 -6.36 -27.94 -1.40
C GLY A 147 -7.47 -28.47 -0.52
N SER A 148 -8.42 -29.18 -1.15
CA SER A 148 -9.33 -30.08 -0.46
C SER A 148 -8.53 -30.85 0.59
N ARG A 149 -8.80 -30.57 1.86
CA ARG A 149 -8.32 -31.41 2.94
C ARG A 149 -9.14 -32.69 2.82
N ARG A 150 -8.43 -33.78 2.53
CA ARG A 150 -8.94 -35.15 2.47
C ARG A 150 -9.82 -35.47 3.67
#